data_AF-A0A4P7SV49-F1
#
_entry.id   AF-A0A4P7SV49-F1
#
_cell.length_a   1.000
_cell.length_b   1.000
_cell.length_c   1.000
_cell.angle_alpha   90.00
_cell.angle_beta   90.00
_cell.angle_gamma   90.00
#
_symmetry.space_group_name_H-M   'P 1'
#
loop_
_entity.id
_entity.type
_entity.pdbx_description
1 polymer ?
#
loop_
_entity_poly.entity_id
_entity_poly.type
_entity_poly.pdbx_seq_one_letter_code
_entity_poly.pdbx_strand_id
1 'polypeptide(L)'
;MTITDQQSRAVAYLLHEIRPDWGVASLVSLIDKHRDVPSLGALTIAATTKAMEASCKTPAPIFHPGPHWPAAARAHLSKPEPCADHIGQDAHTCRSCWADVKAGIRPQTHIGKHHEAVADAAASVIEGE
;
A
#
# COMPACT_ATOMS: atom_id res chain seq x y z
N MET A 1 -2.82 -0.92 20.11
CA MET A 1 -3.95 -0.39 20.93
C MET A 1 -5.17 -0.46 20.06
N THR A 2 -6.32 -0.87 20.59
CA THR A 2 -7.54 -0.92 19.78
C THR A 2 -8.32 0.39 19.90
N ILE A 3 -8.53 1.07 18.78
CA ILE A 3 -9.38 2.26 18.72
C ILE A 3 -10.85 1.88 18.89
N THR A 4 -11.60 2.71 19.64
CA THR A 4 -13.05 2.52 19.84
C THR A 4 -13.86 3.07 18.66
N ASP A 5 -15.11 2.61 18.51
CA ASP A 5 -16.04 3.10 17.47
C ASP A 5 -16.21 4.63 17.53
N GLN A 6 -16.31 5.18 18.73
CA GLN A 6 -16.46 6.62 18.93
C GLN A 6 -15.22 7.39 18.47
N GLN A 7 -14.02 6.87 18.79
CA GLN A 7 -12.76 7.47 18.35
C GLN A 7 -12.61 7.37 16.82
N SER A 8 -12.97 6.22 16.23
CA SER A 8 -12.97 6.01 14.77
C SER A 8 -13.85 7.06 14.07
N ARG A 9 -15.09 7.24 14.54
CA ARG A 9 -16.01 8.26 14.02
C ARG A 9 -15.47 9.68 14.20
N ALA A 10 -14.96 10.02 15.38
CA ALA A 10 -14.43 11.34 15.67
C ALA A 10 -13.27 11.71 14.72
N VAL A 11 -12.33 10.79 14.50
CA VAL A 11 -11.24 10.97 13.54
C VAL A 11 -11.78 11.08 12.11
N ALA A 12 -12.74 10.25 11.71
CA ALA A 12 -13.33 10.32 10.38
C ALA A 12 -13.99 11.68 10.09
N TYR A 13 -14.76 12.22 11.04
CA TYR A 13 -15.36 13.55 10.89
C TYR A 13 -14.30 14.66 10.79
N LEU A 14 -13.28 14.62 11.65
CA LEU A 14 -12.17 15.58 11.58
C LEU A 14 -11.50 15.56 10.19
N LEU A 15 -11.21 14.38 9.66
CA LEU A 15 -10.55 14.24 8.36
C LEU A 15 -11.45 14.70 7.21
N HIS A 16 -12.76 14.50 7.31
CA HIS A 16 -13.73 14.98 6.32
C HIS A 16 -13.76 16.51 6.25
N GLU A 17 -13.62 17.21 7.38
CA GLU A 17 -13.50 18.68 7.38
C GLU A 17 -12.25 19.17 6.62
N ILE A 18 -11.15 18.40 6.67
CA ILE A 18 -9.93 18.71 5.92
C ILE A 18 -10.08 18.30 4.44
N ARG A 19 -10.78 17.19 4.19
CA ARG A 19 -10.97 16.57 2.87
C ARG A 19 -12.44 16.19 2.65
N PRO A 20 -13.28 17.15 2.21
CA PRO A 20 -14.69 16.90 1.98
C PRO A 20 -14.96 15.85 0.88
N ASP A 21 -13.99 15.61 0.00
CA ASP A 21 -14.04 14.54 -1.01
C ASP A 21 -13.91 13.13 -0.40
N TRP A 22 -13.41 13.01 0.82
CA TRP A 22 -13.34 11.74 1.54
C TRP A 22 -14.60 11.52 2.37
N GLY A 23 -15.52 10.69 1.87
CA GLY A 23 -16.77 10.41 2.57
C GLY A 23 -16.54 9.79 3.96
N VAL A 24 -17.27 10.30 4.97
CA VAL A 24 -17.16 9.87 6.38
C VAL A 24 -17.34 8.35 6.53
N ALA A 25 -18.33 7.75 5.85
CA ALA A 25 -18.57 6.31 5.92
C ALA A 25 -17.35 5.49 5.44
N SER A 26 -16.69 5.93 4.37
CA SER A 26 -15.48 5.30 3.84
C SER A 26 -14.30 5.45 4.82
N LEU A 27 -14.17 6.60 5.46
CA LEU A 27 -13.15 6.86 6.48
C LEU A 27 -13.35 5.98 7.72
N VAL A 28 -14.57 5.90 8.24
CA VAL A 28 -14.90 5.01 9.37
C VAL A 28 -14.59 3.56 9.00
N SER A 29 -15.04 3.09 7.84
CA SER A 29 -14.77 1.72 7.39
C SER A 29 -13.26 1.43 7.27
N LEU A 30 -12.49 2.40 6.79
CA LEU A 30 -11.04 2.27 6.68
C LEU A 30 -10.38 2.21 8.07
N ILE A 31 -10.72 3.13 8.98
CA ILE A 31 -10.17 3.15 10.35
C ILE A 31 -10.57 1.86 11.08
N ASP A 32 -11.77 1.35 10.87
CA ASP A 32 -12.25 0.11 11.47
C ASP A 32 -11.47 -1.12 11.00
N LYS A 33 -11.00 -1.14 9.75
CA LYS A 33 -10.09 -2.19 9.25
C LYS A 33 -8.68 -2.12 9.85
N HIS A 34 -8.30 -0.96 10.36
CA HIS A 34 -6.98 -0.69 10.93
C HIS A 34 -7.09 -0.21 12.38
N ARG A 35 -7.93 -0.87 13.19
CA ARG A 35 -8.12 -0.49 14.59
C ARG A 35 -6.90 -0.74 15.46
N ASP A 36 -6.06 -1.69 15.07
CA ASP A 36 -4.78 -1.92 15.75
C ASP A 36 -3.75 -0.91 15.24
N VAL A 37 -3.70 0.22 15.92
CA VAL A 37 -2.70 1.26 15.69
C VAL A 37 -1.82 1.45 16.92
N PRO A 38 -0.64 2.06 16.75
CA PRO A 38 0.29 2.27 17.87
C PRO A 38 -0.33 3.16 18.96
N SER A 39 -0.98 4.26 18.56
CA SER A 39 -1.74 5.13 19.46
C SER A 39 -2.72 6.02 18.70
N LEU A 40 -3.75 6.52 19.38
CA LEU A 40 -4.70 7.48 18.79
C LEU A 40 -3.99 8.76 18.34
N GLY A 41 -3.08 9.31 19.15
CA GLY A 41 -2.33 10.52 18.81
C GLY A 41 -1.48 10.35 17.54
N ALA A 42 -0.80 9.21 17.41
CA ALA A 42 -0.01 8.91 16.22
C ALA A 42 -0.90 8.77 14.97
N LEU A 43 -2.06 8.11 15.09
CA LEU A 43 -3.04 8.05 14.00
C LEU A 43 -3.49 9.45 13.59
N THR A 44 -3.87 10.31 14.53
CA THR A 44 -4.34 11.67 14.23
C THR A 44 -3.27 12.49 13.52
N ILE A 45 -2.00 12.38 13.93
CA ILE A 45 -0.87 13.05 13.26
C ILE A 45 -0.74 12.54 11.82
N ALA A 46 -0.65 11.22 11.64
CA ALA A 46 -0.47 10.60 10.34
C ALA A 46 -1.63 10.89 9.38
N ALA A 47 -2.86 10.79 9.88
CA ALA A 47 -4.06 11.00 9.11
C ALA A 47 -4.24 12.46 8.70
N THR A 48 -4.05 13.40 9.62
CA THR A 48 -4.11 14.85 9.34
C THR A 48 -3.03 15.25 8.33
N THR A 49 -1.79 14.76 8.51
CA THR A 49 -0.68 15.02 7.58
C THR A 49 -1.03 14.55 6.16
N LYS A 50 -1.62 13.35 6.02
CA LYS A 50 -2.04 12.83 4.72
C LYS A 50 -3.27 13.51 4.13
N ALA A 51 -4.20 13.97 4.97
CA ALA A 51 -5.35 14.73 4.53
C ALA A 51 -4.94 16.08 3.94
N MET A 52 -3.96 16.76 4.54
CA MET A 52 -3.42 18.03 4.05
C MET A 52 -2.59 17.91 2.77
N GLU A 53 -2.17 16.69 2.39
CA GLU A 53 -1.36 16.45 1.20
C GLU A 53 -2.23 16.47 -0.07
N ALA A 54 -2.08 17.49 -0.92
CA ALA A 54 -2.89 17.67 -2.13
C ALA A 54 -2.74 16.54 -3.17
N SER A 55 -1.58 15.86 -3.19
CA SER A 55 -1.33 14.67 -4.03
C SER A 55 -2.05 13.42 -3.52
N CYS A 56 -2.44 13.36 -2.25
CA CYS A 56 -3.11 12.21 -1.67
C CYS A 56 -4.59 12.20 -2.05
N LYS A 57 -4.97 11.46 -3.09
CA LYS A 57 -6.36 11.46 -3.57
C LYS A 57 -7.31 10.57 -2.76
N THR A 58 -6.79 9.58 -2.06
CA THR A 58 -7.57 8.62 -1.29
C THR A 58 -7.05 8.53 0.14
N PRO A 59 -7.86 8.09 1.11
CA PRO A 59 -7.43 7.99 2.51
C PRO A 59 -6.55 6.76 2.81
N ALA A 60 -6.50 5.75 1.91
CA ALA A 60 -5.75 4.52 2.14
C ALA A 60 -4.26 4.72 2.54
N PRO A 61 -3.51 5.66 1.94
CA PRO A 61 -2.11 5.89 2.28
C PRO A 61 -1.84 6.36 3.72
N ILE A 62 -2.88 6.71 4.50
CA ILE A 62 -2.76 6.99 5.94
C ILE A 62 -2.07 5.82 6.65
N PHE A 63 -2.47 4.59 6.35
CA PHE A 63 -2.00 3.39 7.04
C PHE A 63 -0.74 2.78 6.43
N HIS A 64 -0.23 3.35 5.34
CA HIS A 64 1.05 2.93 4.79
C HIS A 64 2.19 3.45 5.67
N PRO A 65 3.22 2.64 5.98
CA PRO A 65 4.38 3.12 6.72
C PRO A 65 5.08 4.23 5.93
N GLY A 66 5.36 5.35 6.58
CA GLY A 66 5.93 6.51 5.91
C GLY A 66 6.33 7.63 6.87
N PRO A 67 6.96 8.72 6.38
CA PRO A 67 7.43 9.84 7.20
C PRO A 67 6.31 10.63 7.89
N HIS A 68 5.06 10.48 7.44
CA HIS A 68 3.88 11.08 8.08
C HIS A 68 3.55 10.44 9.42
N TRP A 69 4.07 9.24 9.71
CA TRP A 69 3.97 8.64 11.03
C TRP A 69 5.12 9.08 11.94
N PRO A 70 4.85 9.36 13.23
CA PRO A 70 5.90 9.53 14.23
C PRO A 70 6.84 8.32 14.24
N ALA A 71 8.15 8.55 14.37
CA ALA A 71 9.17 7.50 14.23
C ALA A 71 8.92 6.29 15.14
N ALA A 72 8.55 6.52 16.40
CA ALA A 72 8.23 5.46 17.36
C ALA A 72 7.00 4.65 16.93
N ALA A 73 5.94 5.30 16.43
CA ALA A 73 4.73 4.64 15.98
C ALA A 73 4.94 3.86 14.68
N ARG A 74 5.73 4.42 13.74
CA ARG A 74 6.01 3.81 12.44
C ARG A 74 6.66 2.42 12.56
N ALA A 75 7.47 2.20 13.60
CA ALA A 75 8.12 0.91 13.84
C ALA A 75 7.14 -0.23 14.15
N HIS A 76 5.92 0.11 14.60
CA HIS A 76 4.88 -0.85 14.96
C HIS A 76 3.88 -1.13 13.82
N LEU A 77 3.96 -0.40 12.71
CA LEU A 77 3.10 -0.66 11.56
C LEU A 77 3.58 -1.91 10.82
N SER A 78 2.61 -2.71 10.36
CA SER A 78 2.90 -3.85 9.49
C SER A 78 3.66 -3.37 8.26
N LYS A 79 4.83 -3.96 8.04
CA LYS A 79 5.57 -3.73 6.79
C LYS A 79 4.78 -4.36 5.65
N PRO A 80 4.76 -3.74 4.46
CA PRO A 80 4.21 -4.37 3.28
C PRO A 80 4.91 -5.72 3.02
N GLU A 81 4.16 -6.65 2.45
CA GLU A 81 4.70 -7.95 2.09
C GLU A 81 5.86 -7.77 1.09
N PRO A 82 7.01 -8.42 1.30
CA PRO A 82 8.10 -8.37 0.34
C PRO A 82 7.69 -9.05 -0.96
N CYS A 83 8.24 -8.57 -2.08
CA CYS A 83 8.08 -9.24 -3.37
C CYS A 83 8.71 -10.63 -3.31
N ALA A 84 7.99 -11.64 -3.79
CA ALA A 84 8.45 -13.03 -3.80
C ALA A 84 9.76 -13.24 -4.60
N ASP A 85 9.95 -12.47 -5.68
CA ASP A 85 11.07 -12.68 -6.61
C ASP A 85 12.20 -11.66 -6.47
N HIS A 86 11.93 -10.52 -5.83
CA HIS A 86 12.85 -9.39 -5.80
C HIS A 86 13.12 -8.94 -4.37
N ILE A 87 14.28 -9.32 -3.85
CA ILE A 87 14.73 -8.99 -2.49
C ILE A 87 14.75 -7.47 -2.29
N GLY A 88 14.18 -7.01 -1.19
CA GLY A 88 14.17 -5.59 -0.79
C GLY A 88 13.15 -4.73 -1.55
N GLN A 89 12.26 -5.33 -2.33
CA GLN A 89 11.12 -4.64 -2.95
C GLN A 89 9.81 -5.04 -2.27
N ASP A 90 8.88 -4.10 -2.19
CA ASP A 90 7.52 -4.37 -1.69
C ASP A 90 6.68 -5.00 -2.81
N ALA A 91 5.85 -6.00 -2.50
CA ALA A 91 5.10 -6.78 -3.48
C ALA A 91 4.23 -5.89 -4.39
N HIS A 92 3.49 -4.93 -3.83
CA HIS A 92 2.54 -4.11 -4.58
C HIS A 92 3.20 -3.02 -5.45
N THR A 93 4.45 -2.66 -5.19
CA THR A 93 5.15 -1.57 -5.88
C THR A 93 6.54 -1.97 -6.39
N CYS A 94 6.77 -3.27 -6.55
CA CYS A 94 8.08 -3.80 -6.93
C CYS A 94 8.55 -3.24 -8.28
N ARG A 95 9.61 -2.44 -8.26
CA ARG A 95 10.15 -1.75 -9.45
C ARG A 95 10.67 -2.74 -10.48
N SER A 96 11.28 -3.84 -10.02
CA SER A 96 11.79 -4.90 -10.89
C SER A 96 10.66 -5.67 -11.58
N CYS A 97 9.57 -6.02 -10.87
CA CYS A 97 8.40 -6.61 -11.51
C CYS A 97 7.80 -5.68 -12.58
N TRP A 98 7.76 -4.37 -12.32
CA TRP A 98 7.31 -3.41 -13.34
C TRP A 98 8.25 -3.33 -14.55
N ALA A 99 9.56 -3.54 -14.35
CA ALA A 99 10.52 -3.66 -15.44
C ALA A 99 10.29 -4.94 -16.26
N ASP A 100 10.07 -6.09 -15.60
CA ASP A 100 9.77 -7.37 -16.26
C ASP A 100 8.50 -7.28 -17.11
N VAL A 101 7.46 -6.61 -16.61
CA VAL A 101 6.21 -6.38 -17.34
C VAL A 101 6.46 -5.55 -18.59
N LYS A 102 7.27 -4.50 -18.49
CA LYS A 102 7.67 -3.69 -19.65
C LYS A 102 8.53 -4.46 -20.65
N ALA A 103 9.34 -5.40 -20.16
CA ALA A 103 10.17 -6.27 -20.99
C ALA A 103 9.39 -7.47 -21.59
N GLY A 104 8.12 -7.65 -21.23
CA GLY A 104 7.30 -8.78 -21.69
C GLY A 104 7.62 -10.13 -21.03
N ILE A 105 8.46 -10.14 -20.00
CA ILE A 105 8.90 -11.35 -19.28
C ILE A 105 7.83 -11.81 -18.28
N ARG A 106 7.02 -10.87 -17.77
CA ARG A 106 6.02 -11.12 -16.72
C ARG A 106 4.69 -10.47 -17.09
N PRO A 107 3.55 -11.13 -16.86
CA PRO A 107 2.24 -10.49 -17.00
C PRO A 107 1.98 -9.50 -15.85
N GLN A 108 1.28 -8.40 -16.13
CA GLN A 108 0.95 -7.37 -15.13
C GLN A 108 0.16 -7.92 -13.92
N THR A 109 -0.58 -9.02 -14.11
CA THR A 109 -1.34 -9.72 -13.05
C THR A 109 -0.45 -10.41 -11.99
N HIS A 110 0.85 -10.53 -12.26
CA HIS A 110 1.83 -11.22 -11.41
C HIS A 110 2.85 -10.26 -10.75
N ILE A 111 2.55 -8.96 -10.67
CA ILE A 111 3.40 -8.03 -9.91
C ILE A 111 3.41 -8.42 -8.43
N GLY A 112 4.60 -8.56 -7.86
CA GLY A 112 4.81 -8.89 -6.44
C GLY A 112 4.74 -10.39 -6.10
N LYS A 113 4.18 -11.21 -6.99
CA LYS A 113 4.00 -12.66 -6.82
C LYS A 113 5.13 -13.43 -7.48
N HIS A 114 5.35 -14.69 -7.08
CA HIS A 114 6.30 -15.55 -7.78
C HIS A 114 5.85 -15.76 -9.24
N HIS A 115 6.77 -15.60 -10.19
CA HIS A 115 6.54 -15.88 -11.60
C HIS A 115 7.74 -16.62 -12.19
N GLU A 116 7.51 -17.87 -12.57
CA GLU A 116 8.46 -18.64 -13.36
C GLU A 116 8.15 -18.41 -14.85
N ALA A 117 9.12 -17.89 -15.60
CA ALA A 117 8.95 -17.73 -17.04
C ALA A 117 8.85 -19.13 -17.66
N VAL A 118 7.74 -19.42 -18.34
CA VAL A 118 7.66 -20.61 -19.19
C VAL A 118 8.67 -20.38 -20.31
N ALA A 119 9.77 -21.11 -20.28
CA ALA A 119 10.77 -21.05 -21.33
C ALA A 119 10.09 -21.47 -22.63
N ASP A 120 9.74 -20.48 -23.46
CA ASP A 120 9.25 -20.74 -24.79
C ASP A 120 10.39 -21.44 -25.54
N ALA A 121 10.12 -22.67 -25.98
CA ALA A 121 11.06 -23.52 -26.69
C ALA A 121 11.31 -22.93 -28.09
N ALA A 122 12.05 -21.83 -28.17
CA ALA A 122 12.53 -21.24 -29.41
C ALA A 122 13.96 -21.72 -29.69
N ALA A 123 14.06 -22.98 -30.12
CA ALA A 123 15.10 -23.41 -31.05
C ALA A 123 14.50 -24.46 -32.00
N SER A 124 13.49 -24.02 -32.75
CA SER A 124 13.06 -24.71 -33.96
C SER A 124 14.19 -24.72 -34.99
N VAL A 125 14.58 -25.92 -35.41
CA VAL A 125 14.84 -26.30 -36.82
C VAL A 125 15.71 -25.32 -37.62
N ILE A 126 16.99 -25.67 -37.77
CA ILE A 126 17.80 -25.22 -38.92
C ILE A 126 17.78 -26.38 -39.92
N GLU A 127 17.12 -26.15 -41.06
CA GLU A 127 17.00 -27.04 -42.21
C GLU A 127 18.35 -27.20 -42.94
N GLY A 128 18.59 -28.42 -43.45
CA GLY A 128 19.20 -28.68 -44.78
C GLY A 128 20.72 -28.52 -44.95
N GLU A 129 21.41 -29.65 -45.09
CA GLU A 129 22.19 -30.02 -46.30
C GLU A 129 22.50 -31.53 -46.33
#